data_AF-A0A6S7KHS1-F1
#
_entry.id   AF-A0A6S7KHS1-F1
#
_cell.length_a   1.000
_cell.length_b   1.000
_cell.length_c   1.000
_cell.angle_alpha   90.00
_cell.angle_beta   90.00
_cell.angle_gamma   90.00
#
_symmetry.space_group_name_H-M   'P 1'
#
loop_
_entity.id
_entity.type
_entity.pdbx_description
1 polymer ?
#
loop_
_entity_poly.entity_id
_entity_poly.type
_entity_poly.pdbx_seq_one_letter_code
_entity_poly.pdbx_strand_id
1 'polypeptide(L)'
;MYLFIFRMFIYELFAWISCTTIVAGQFVFQPGNVILRNLVIDNNTGDVFVGGVNYIYKLNKNLTQLKNVSTPCLVEKCKPGETVNPNANQLLMIENLTGTPRLFACGTYKYGICITYDMNSFSYTVLDNTIGAVSNIQNYSSIALEDQSNNGILIASTRIGDSEQLPTDYTFTAYSGQFVCSGTVKPCIGKSKQILLTSESELKIYYILAVIVGKFRYFFNHNMKDGTNVARLCDKYQIGGDPEIKTYMEIPLRCVGKDGINYEQLVAAKVVRPDGELAEKFGSTGDDDDAVLIGVFQKSSISSQSALCTYTFKQINEFFWENIVKCFKSNTLPLSKYVKGSTCSVEVPAACSLNSRNQKMTGTIKYESEALVTCSDCGPISSMDTTSYRGNIIAFLGAKDGKLSKFVIYSNSSGRRYETSNTIPGSGILSAKFDRIGEGAYLLSPDKVLKIPVEECGNRTSCESCVKGGDPYCGWCTLHATCTTYDKCPYYGSPLGYVRHSNECISISSLSPSSLPLSETTIQK
;
A
#
# COMPACT_ATOMS: atom_id res chain seq x y z
N MET A 1 48.70 16.17 9.35
CA MET A 1 47.68 15.36 10.05
C MET A 1 46.41 16.17 10.39
N TYR A 2 46.53 17.41 10.90
CA TYR A 2 45.37 18.27 11.21
C TYR A 2 44.51 18.70 9.99
N LEU A 3 45.10 18.95 8.81
CA LEU A 3 44.35 19.30 7.60
C LEU A 3 43.53 18.14 6.99
N PHE A 4 43.89 16.89 7.27
CA PHE A 4 43.17 15.70 6.77
C PHE A 4 41.91 15.42 7.60
N ILE A 5 41.99 15.64 8.91
CA ILE A 5 40.86 15.47 9.84
C ILE A 5 39.81 16.58 9.60
N PHE A 6 40.24 17.81 9.32
CA PHE A 6 39.31 18.92 9.02
C PHE A 6 38.60 18.73 7.67
N ARG A 7 39.27 18.14 6.66
CA ARG A 7 38.63 17.76 5.39
C ARG A 7 37.62 16.61 5.57
N MET A 8 37.89 15.62 6.43
CA MET A 8 36.93 14.55 6.72
C MET A 8 35.67 15.07 7.43
N PHE A 9 35.82 15.98 8.40
CA PHE A 9 34.68 16.58 9.09
C PHE A 9 33.83 17.47 8.17
N ILE A 10 34.44 18.18 7.23
CA ILE A 10 33.71 18.97 6.22
C ILE A 10 32.96 18.03 5.26
N TYR A 11 33.54 16.90 4.85
CA TYR A 11 32.82 15.92 4.02
C TYR A 11 31.65 15.25 4.77
N GLU A 12 31.75 14.99 6.08
CA GLU A 12 30.62 14.50 6.86
C GLU A 12 29.56 15.58 7.14
N LEU A 13 29.94 16.84 7.37
CA LEU A 13 29.00 17.96 7.50
C LEU A 13 28.30 18.29 6.17
N PHE A 14 28.99 18.21 5.02
CA PHE A 14 28.37 18.37 3.70
C PHE A 14 27.56 17.13 3.28
N ALA A 15 27.91 15.93 3.75
CA ALA A 15 27.07 14.74 3.58
C ALA A 15 25.77 14.83 4.41
N TRP A 16 25.76 15.58 5.52
CA TRP A 16 24.55 15.87 6.30
C TRP A 16 23.71 17.03 5.74
N ILE A 17 24.31 17.96 4.99
CA ILE A 17 23.59 19.08 4.33
C ILE A 17 23.01 18.64 2.96
N SER A 18 23.37 17.45 2.47
CA SER A 18 22.86 16.92 1.22
C SER A 18 21.52 16.20 1.43
N CYS A 19 20.43 16.86 1.01
CA CYS A 19 19.06 16.33 0.91
C CYS A 19 18.24 16.30 2.22
N THR A 20 18.01 17.46 2.85
CA THR A 20 16.86 17.62 3.74
C THR A 20 15.60 17.60 2.88
N THR A 21 14.83 16.50 2.91
CA THR A 21 13.51 16.44 2.29
C THR A 21 12.65 17.60 2.78
N ILE A 22 12.07 18.36 1.87
CA ILE A 22 11.17 19.46 2.20
C ILE A 22 9.90 18.87 2.82
N VAL A 23 9.59 19.30 4.04
CA VAL A 23 8.37 18.90 4.73
C VAL A 23 7.33 20.00 4.51
N ALA A 24 6.29 19.70 3.73
CA ALA A 24 5.19 20.62 3.44
C ALA A 24 4.22 20.78 4.63
N GLY A 25 4.17 19.79 5.51
CA GLY A 25 3.39 19.82 6.74
C GLY A 25 3.82 18.71 7.69
N GLN A 26 3.62 18.92 8.99
CA GLN A 26 4.00 17.96 10.01
C GLN A 26 3.02 18.00 11.17
N PHE A 27 2.64 16.81 11.63
CA PHE A 27 1.95 16.62 12.89
C PHE A 27 2.82 15.73 13.78
N VAL A 28 3.33 16.30 14.88
CA VAL A 28 4.06 15.55 15.92
C VAL A 28 3.13 15.33 17.09
N PHE A 29 3.09 14.10 17.59
CA PHE A 29 2.26 13.79 18.73
C PHE A 29 2.87 14.28 20.05
N GLN A 30 2.05 14.91 20.90
CA GLN A 30 2.36 15.22 22.31
C GLN A 30 1.13 14.95 23.19
N PRO A 31 1.29 14.42 24.43
CA PRO A 31 2.53 14.01 25.11
C PRO A 31 3.05 12.63 24.67
N GLY A 32 4.37 12.41 24.64
CA GLY A 32 5.09 11.33 23.92
C GLY A 32 4.84 9.84 24.22
N ASN A 33 3.61 9.41 24.52
CA ASN A 33 3.26 8.02 24.82
C ASN A 33 2.26 7.36 23.86
N VAL A 34 1.77 8.04 22.82
CA VAL A 34 0.88 7.40 21.82
C VAL A 34 1.70 6.96 20.63
N ILE A 35 1.55 5.67 20.31
CA ILE A 35 2.14 5.04 19.14
C ILE A 35 1.09 5.04 18.04
N LEU A 36 1.36 5.74 16.93
CA LEU A 36 0.52 5.75 15.74
C LEU A 36 0.65 4.43 14.97
N ARG A 37 -0.41 4.04 14.25
CA ARG A 37 -0.53 2.70 13.66
C ARG A 37 -1.01 2.71 12.22
N ASN A 38 -2.15 3.38 11.96
CA ASN A 38 -2.77 3.40 10.64
C ASN A 38 -3.17 4.82 10.23
N LEU A 39 -3.21 5.05 8.92
CA LEU A 39 -3.60 6.32 8.31
C LEU A 39 -4.54 6.03 7.13
N VAL A 40 -5.63 6.79 7.04
CA VAL A 40 -6.55 6.79 5.90
C VAL A 40 -6.87 8.23 5.52
N ILE A 41 -7.04 8.48 4.22
CA ILE A 41 -7.34 9.80 3.66
C ILE A 41 -8.77 9.75 3.12
N ASP A 42 -9.59 10.73 3.49
CA ASP A 42 -10.88 10.93 2.83
C ASP A 42 -10.66 11.56 1.47
N ASN A 43 -10.93 10.81 0.40
CA ASN A 43 -10.72 11.27 -0.97
C ASN A 43 -11.69 12.41 -1.37
N ASN A 44 -12.76 12.64 -0.61
CA ASN A 44 -13.71 13.71 -0.88
C ASN A 44 -13.23 15.05 -0.32
N THR A 45 -12.78 15.08 0.93
CA THR A 45 -12.40 16.31 1.65
C THR A 45 -10.89 16.57 1.67
N GLY A 46 -10.07 15.51 1.53
CA GLY A 46 -8.63 15.57 1.78
C GLY A 46 -8.25 15.54 3.26
N ASP A 47 -9.22 15.35 4.16
CA ASP A 47 -8.96 15.15 5.58
C ASP A 47 -8.24 13.82 5.82
N VAL A 48 -7.37 13.81 6.82
CA VAL A 48 -6.51 12.68 7.16
C VAL A 48 -6.93 12.13 8.53
N PHE A 49 -7.29 10.85 8.58
CA PHE A 49 -7.63 10.17 9.82
C PHE A 49 -6.47 9.26 10.23
N VAL A 50 -6.08 9.35 11.50
CA VAL A 50 -4.92 8.63 12.04
C VAL A 50 -5.35 7.84 13.26
N GLY A 51 -5.13 6.53 13.24
CA GLY A 51 -5.38 5.63 14.35
C GLY A 51 -4.08 5.33 15.09
N GLY A 52 -4.08 5.50 16.41
CA GLY A 52 -2.96 5.13 17.28
C GLY A 52 -3.41 4.25 18.44
N VAL A 53 -2.54 4.10 19.43
CA VAL A 53 -2.89 3.46 20.71
C VAL A 53 -3.83 4.38 21.49
N ASN A 54 -5.04 3.89 21.79
CA ASN A 54 -6.09 4.57 22.56
C ASN A 54 -6.72 5.81 21.92
N TYR A 55 -6.30 6.25 20.74
CA TYR A 55 -6.77 7.50 20.14
C TYR A 55 -6.98 7.39 18.62
N ILE A 56 -7.96 8.15 18.14
CA ILE A 56 -8.19 8.43 16.73
C ILE A 56 -8.16 9.94 16.53
N TYR A 57 -7.46 10.40 15.50
CA TYR A 57 -7.29 11.81 15.15
C TYR A 57 -7.91 12.11 13.80
N LYS A 58 -8.47 13.31 13.66
CA LYS A 58 -8.83 13.93 12.39
C LYS A 58 -7.94 15.14 12.18
N LEU A 59 -7.21 15.14 11.08
CA LEU A 59 -6.34 16.22 10.63
C LEU A 59 -6.88 16.77 9.31
N ASN A 60 -6.61 18.04 9.01
CA ASN A 60 -6.86 18.56 7.66
C ASN A 60 -5.74 18.13 6.68
N LYS A 61 -5.88 18.52 5.41
CA LYS A 61 -4.88 18.27 4.33
C LYS A 61 -3.47 18.83 4.57
N ASN A 62 -3.29 19.72 5.55
CA ASN A 62 -2.02 20.32 5.95
C ASN A 62 -1.51 19.75 7.29
N LEU A 63 -2.14 18.67 7.78
CA LEU A 63 -1.83 18.00 9.03
C LEU A 63 -2.09 18.85 10.30
N THR A 64 -2.93 19.88 10.21
CA THR A 64 -3.45 20.55 11.42
C THR A 64 -4.51 19.67 12.06
N GLN A 65 -4.37 19.40 13.36
CA GLN A 65 -5.37 18.65 14.11
C GLN A 65 -6.69 19.42 14.19
N LEU A 66 -7.75 18.82 13.66
CA LEU A 66 -9.12 19.34 13.77
C LEU A 66 -9.83 18.77 14.99
N LYS A 67 -9.65 17.46 15.24
CA LYS A 67 -10.35 16.76 16.33
C LYS A 67 -9.60 15.49 16.74
N ASN A 68 -9.83 15.03 17.96
CA ASN A 68 -9.43 13.70 18.42
C ASN A 68 -10.55 13.06 19.26
N VAL A 69 -10.46 11.74 19.43
CA VAL A 69 -11.34 10.98 20.32
C VAL A 69 -10.53 9.85 20.95
N SER A 70 -10.72 9.64 22.26
CA SER A 70 -10.20 8.45 22.93
C SER A 70 -11.04 7.23 22.55
N THR A 71 -10.41 6.11 22.21
CA THR A 71 -11.15 4.88 21.93
C THR A 71 -11.90 4.44 23.19
N PRO A 72 -13.19 4.10 23.10
CA PRO A 72 -14.00 3.80 24.28
C PRO A 72 -13.47 2.55 25.00
N CYS A 73 -13.42 2.61 26.34
CA CYS A 73 -13.15 1.43 27.15
C CYS A 73 -14.44 0.64 27.33
N LEU A 74 -14.46 -0.62 26.90
CA LEU A 74 -15.65 -1.47 26.86
C LEU A 74 -15.77 -2.43 28.06
N VAL A 75 -15.18 -2.10 29.22
CA VAL A 75 -15.24 -2.90 30.46
C VAL A 75 -15.86 -2.09 31.60
N GLU A 76 -16.67 -2.75 32.43
CA GLU A 76 -17.42 -2.15 33.57
C GLU A 76 -16.56 -1.45 34.62
N LYS A 77 -15.23 -1.65 34.62
CA LYS A 77 -14.27 -1.09 35.58
C LYS A 77 -13.43 0.08 35.06
N CYS A 78 -13.71 0.61 33.88
CA CYS A 78 -13.03 1.82 33.43
C CYS A 78 -13.71 3.05 34.02
N LYS A 79 -13.09 3.66 35.04
CA LYS A 79 -13.39 5.06 35.37
C LYS A 79 -12.97 5.93 34.17
N PRO A 80 -13.70 7.01 33.86
CA PRO A 80 -13.22 8.01 32.90
C PRO A 80 -11.81 8.46 33.31
N GLY A 81 -10.81 8.22 32.45
CA GLY A 81 -9.41 8.58 32.71
C GLY A 81 -8.47 7.47 33.22
N GLU A 82 -8.93 6.24 33.48
CA GLU A 82 -8.05 5.12 33.83
C GLU A 82 -7.66 4.28 32.60
N THR A 83 -6.37 4.27 32.26
CA THR A 83 -5.76 3.49 31.16
C THR A 83 -5.36 2.09 31.64
N VAL A 84 -6.29 1.13 31.69
CA VAL A 84 -5.95 -0.20 32.22
C VAL A 84 -5.44 -1.16 31.14
N ASN A 85 -5.62 -0.91 29.83
CA ASN A 85 -4.94 -1.65 28.76
C ASN A 85 -4.80 -0.84 27.46
N PRO A 86 -3.64 -0.84 26.79
CA PRO A 86 -3.46 -0.15 25.51
C PRO A 86 -4.28 -0.82 24.40
N ASN A 87 -5.22 -0.08 23.82
CA ASN A 87 -5.99 -0.46 22.64
C ASN A 87 -5.29 0.03 21.38
N ALA A 88 -4.42 -0.79 20.81
CA ALA A 88 -3.72 -0.44 19.58
C ALA A 88 -4.67 -0.56 18.39
N ASN A 89 -4.80 0.51 17.60
CA ASN A 89 -5.54 0.44 16.34
C ASN A 89 -4.86 -0.56 15.38
N GLN A 90 -5.62 -1.58 14.96
CA GLN A 90 -5.18 -2.65 14.06
C GLN A 90 -5.69 -2.46 12.64
N LEU A 91 -6.85 -1.82 12.51
CA LEU A 91 -7.51 -1.57 11.24
C LEU A 91 -8.16 -0.19 11.29
N LEU A 92 -8.01 0.56 10.20
CA LEU A 92 -8.68 1.83 9.99
C LEU A 92 -9.07 1.97 8.52
N MET A 93 -10.36 2.19 8.24
CA MET A 93 -10.86 2.43 6.90
C MET A 93 -12.05 3.39 6.94
N ILE A 94 -12.36 3.99 5.80
CA ILE A 94 -13.61 4.73 5.60
C ILE A 94 -14.55 3.79 4.84
N GLU A 95 -15.78 3.62 5.34
CA GLU A 95 -16.84 2.83 4.71
C GLU A 95 -18.03 3.71 4.36
N ASN A 96 -18.80 3.33 3.34
CA ASN A 96 -19.99 4.06 2.88
C ASN A 96 -21.19 3.13 2.65
N LEU A 97 -21.37 2.10 3.48
CA LEU A 97 -22.43 1.09 3.32
C LEU A 97 -23.84 1.64 3.56
N THR A 98 -23.95 2.75 4.30
CA THR A 98 -25.23 3.37 4.67
C THR A 98 -25.57 4.61 3.82
N GLY A 99 -24.76 4.92 2.79
CA GLY A 99 -24.84 6.15 2.01
C GLY A 99 -24.28 7.39 2.71
N THR A 100 -23.91 7.27 3.98
CA THR A 100 -23.13 8.26 4.73
C THR A 100 -21.75 7.67 5.06
N PRO A 101 -20.64 8.32 4.65
CA PRO A 101 -19.30 7.86 4.99
C PRO A 101 -19.06 7.86 6.50
N ARG A 102 -18.50 6.76 7.02
CA ARG A 102 -18.15 6.59 8.42
C ARG A 102 -16.74 6.01 8.54
N LEU A 103 -16.11 6.28 9.68
CA LEU A 103 -14.81 5.73 10.00
C LEU A 103 -14.98 4.40 10.72
N PHE A 104 -14.50 3.31 10.11
CA PHE A 104 -14.50 1.96 10.68
C PHE A 104 -13.12 1.65 11.26
N ALA A 105 -13.06 1.43 12.58
CA ALA A 105 -11.81 1.21 13.29
C ALA A 105 -11.89 0.00 14.21
N CYS A 106 -10.90 -0.88 14.12
CA CYS A 106 -10.77 -2.03 15.02
C CYS A 106 -9.47 -1.93 15.81
N GLY A 107 -9.49 -2.34 17.06
CA GLY A 107 -8.31 -2.32 17.93
C GLY A 107 -8.10 -3.62 18.68
N THR A 108 -6.97 -3.78 19.35
CA THR A 108 -6.58 -5.02 20.04
C THR A 108 -7.47 -5.39 21.23
N TYR A 109 -8.29 -4.46 21.71
CA TYR A 109 -9.14 -4.65 22.89
C TYR A 109 -10.28 -5.66 22.65
N LYS A 110 -10.65 -6.42 23.70
CA LYS A 110 -11.70 -7.47 23.69
C LYS A 110 -11.63 -8.38 22.45
N TYR A 111 -10.46 -8.97 22.20
CA TYR A 111 -10.25 -9.87 21.07
C TYR A 111 -10.35 -9.23 19.68
N GLY A 112 -10.36 -7.91 19.54
CA GLY A 112 -10.40 -7.28 18.22
C GLY A 112 -11.73 -6.62 17.83
N ILE A 113 -12.43 -5.98 18.78
CA ILE A 113 -13.73 -5.35 18.48
C ILE A 113 -13.55 -4.15 17.53
N CYS A 114 -14.50 -4.01 16.61
CA CYS A 114 -14.59 -2.87 15.70
C CYS A 114 -15.68 -1.88 16.15
N ILE A 115 -15.42 -0.60 15.88
CA ILE A 115 -16.29 0.53 16.22
C ILE A 115 -16.43 1.39 14.97
N THR A 116 -17.66 1.86 14.71
CA THR A 116 -17.91 2.85 13.65
C THR A 116 -18.08 4.23 14.26
N TYR A 117 -17.45 5.23 13.66
CA TYR A 117 -17.51 6.63 14.08
C TYR A 117 -18.06 7.49 12.95
N ASP A 118 -18.91 8.44 13.31
CA ASP A 118 -19.23 9.56 12.43
C ASP A 118 -17.96 10.41 12.18
N MET A 119 -17.67 10.74 10.93
CA MET A 119 -16.41 11.38 10.52
C MET A 119 -16.27 12.85 10.97
N ASN A 120 -17.33 13.48 11.49
CA ASN A 120 -17.34 14.87 11.91
C ASN A 120 -17.48 15.01 13.43
N SER A 121 -18.51 14.38 13.98
CA SER A 121 -18.84 14.41 15.39
C SER A 121 -18.05 13.39 16.21
N PHE A 122 -17.48 12.34 15.61
CA PHE A 122 -16.93 11.17 16.31
C PHE A 122 -17.93 10.49 17.27
N SER A 123 -19.24 10.72 17.10
CA SER A 123 -20.26 9.86 17.72
C SER A 123 -20.08 8.45 17.19
N TYR A 124 -20.12 7.45 18.07
CA TYR A 124 -19.74 6.09 17.71
C TYR A 124 -20.81 5.05 18.03
N THR A 125 -20.76 3.93 17.32
CA THR A 125 -21.57 2.74 17.58
C THR A 125 -20.63 1.56 17.76
N VAL A 126 -20.74 0.88 18.91
CA VAL A 126 -20.05 -0.38 19.17
C VAL A 126 -20.81 -1.51 18.49
N LEU A 127 -20.09 -2.36 17.77
CA LEU A 127 -20.66 -3.50 17.08
C LEU A 127 -20.71 -4.69 18.06
N ASP A 128 -21.75 -4.77 18.89
CA ASP A 128 -21.94 -5.83 19.90
C ASP A 128 -22.22 -7.23 19.30
N ASN A 129 -21.75 -8.27 20.02
CA ASN A 129 -21.84 -9.73 19.77
C ASN A 129 -20.95 -10.36 18.68
N THR A 130 -20.07 -9.59 18.02
CA THR A 130 -19.13 -10.17 17.05
C THR A 130 -17.88 -10.68 17.75
N ILE A 131 -17.63 -11.99 17.60
CA ILE A 131 -16.33 -12.62 17.79
C ILE A 131 -15.24 -11.68 17.26
N GLY A 132 -14.21 -11.43 18.07
CA GLY A 132 -13.05 -10.62 17.73
C GLY A 132 -12.66 -10.61 16.25
N ALA A 133 -12.80 -9.46 15.59
CA ALA A 133 -12.71 -9.36 14.13
C ALA A 133 -11.27 -9.24 13.63
N VAL A 134 -10.38 -8.72 14.48
CA VAL A 134 -8.95 -8.54 14.24
C VAL A 134 -8.13 -9.16 15.36
N SER A 135 -6.86 -9.45 15.12
CA SER A 135 -5.99 -9.99 16.17
C SER A 135 -5.85 -9.06 17.37
N ASN A 136 -5.94 -9.62 18.58
CA ASN A 136 -5.59 -8.93 19.83
C ASN A 136 -4.08 -8.74 20.00
N ILE A 137 -3.25 -9.36 19.17
CA ILE A 137 -1.79 -9.22 19.21
C ILE A 137 -1.34 -8.16 18.20
N GLN A 138 -0.60 -7.16 18.70
CA GLN A 138 -0.15 -5.99 17.94
C GLN A 138 0.74 -6.29 16.72
N ASN A 139 1.37 -7.47 16.66
CA ASN A 139 2.30 -7.82 15.58
C ASN A 139 1.62 -8.50 14.38
N TYR A 140 0.35 -8.89 14.48
CA TYR A 140 -0.39 -9.47 13.37
C TYR A 140 -1.09 -8.38 12.57
N SER A 141 -0.98 -8.45 11.23
CA SER A 141 -1.71 -7.54 10.36
C SER A 141 -3.12 -8.05 10.09
N SER A 142 -4.04 -7.11 9.92
CA SER A 142 -5.42 -7.37 9.53
C SER A 142 -5.77 -6.43 8.38
N ILE A 143 -6.57 -6.91 7.44
CA ILE A 143 -7.05 -6.09 6.33
C ILE A 143 -8.56 -6.19 6.22
N ALA A 144 -9.19 -5.12 5.76
CA ALA A 144 -10.61 -5.06 5.54
C ALA A 144 -10.92 -4.52 4.14
N LEU A 145 -12.05 -4.95 3.61
CA LEU A 145 -12.52 -4.61 2.27
C LEU A 145 -14.01 -4.28 2.35
N GLU A 146 -14.40 -3.07 1.96
CA GLU A 146 -15.81 -2.74 1.77
C GLU A 146 -16.31 -3.42 0.50
N ASP A 147 -17.40 -4.16 0.61
CA ASP A 147 -18.04 -4.89 -0.48
C ASP A 147 -19.48 -4.41 -0.65
N GLN A 148 -19.61 -3.28 -1.37
CA GLN A 148 -20.90 -2.63 -1.63
C GLN A 148 -21.88 -3.57 -2.36
N SER A 149 -21.37 -4.43 -3.24
CA SER A 149 -22.19 -5.42 -3.97
C SER A 149 -22.91 -6.40 -3.04
N ASN A 150 -22.36 -6.64 -1.84
CA ASN A 150 -22.92 -7.53 -0.83
C ASN A 150 -23.33 -6.79 0.46
N ASN A 151 -23.35 -5.45 0.45
CA ASN A 151 -23.66 -4.60 1.61
C ASN A 151 -22.91 -5.03 2.89
N GLY A 152 -21.59 -5.22 2.79
CA GLY A 152 -20.82 -5.75 3.90
C GLY A 152 -19.35 -5.34 3.89
N ILE A 153 -18.64 -5.75 4.94
CA ILE A 153 -17.17 -5.60 5.06
C ILE A 153 -16.58 -7.01 5.15
N LEU A 154 -15.53 -7.30 4.39
CA LEU A 154 -14.78 -8.54 4.54
C LEU A 154 -13.51 -8.25 5.33
N ILE A 155 -13.27 -8.97 6.42
CA ILE A 155 -12.06 -8.82 7.24
C ILE A 155 -11.27 -10.11 7.21
N ALA A 156 -9.98 -10.00 6.89
CA ALA A 156 -9.05 -11.11 6.96
C ALA A 156 -8.01 -10.83 8.07
N SER A 157 -7.93 -11.74 9.03
CA SER A 157 -7.05 -11.63 10.19
C SER A 157 -6.61 -12.99 10.71
N THR A 158 -5.43 -13.05 11.31
CA THR A 158 -4.97 -14.23 12.07
C THR A 158 -5.52 -14.18 13.49
N ARG A 159 -6.26 -15.22 13.88
CA ARG A 159 -6.79 -15.36 15.24
C ARG A 159 -5.95 -16.36 16.02
N ILE A 160 -5.74 -16.05 17.29
CA ILE A 160 -5.06 -16.92 18.25
C ILE A 160 -6.12 -17.40 19.22
N GLY A 161 -6.09 -18.70 19.54
CA GLY A 161 -7.07 -19.32 20.44
C GLY A 161 -7.03 -18.73 21.86
N ASP A 162 -8.05 -19.01 22.65
CA ASP A 162 -8.18 -18.50 24.03
C ASP A 162 -7.09 -19.03 25.00
N SER A 163 -6.36 -20.08 24.62
CA SER A 163 -5.11 -20.46 25.29
C SER A 163 -3.92 -19.84 24.54
N GLU A 164 -3.10 -19.05 25.23
CA GLU A 164 -1.96 -18.27 24.72
C GLU A 164 -0.82 -19.08 24.06
N GLN A 165 -1.06 -20.29 23.55
CA GLN A 165 0.02 -21.15 23.05
C GLN A 165 -0.03 -21.46 21.56
N LEU A 166 -1.15 -21.34 20.84
CA LEU A 166 -1.19 -21.71 19.41
C LEU A 166 -2.20 -20.85 18.59
N PRO A 167 -1.86 -20.40 17.36
CA PRO A 167 -2.86 -19.92 16.41
C PRO A 167 -3.74 -21.10 15.98
N THR A 168 -5.02 -21.07 16.31
CA THR A 168 -5.93 -22.20 16.05
C THR A 168 -6.72 -22.04 14.75
N ASP A 169 -6.94 -20.81 14.25
CA ASP A 169 -7.91 -20.55 13.17
C ASP A 169 -7.53 -19.37 12.24
N TYR A 170 -7.84 -19.47 10.93
CA TYR A 170 -7.94 -18.26 10.09
C TYR A 170 -9.33 -17.69 10.29
N THR A 171 -9.41 -16.39 10.55
CA THR A 171 -10.70 -15.73 10.50
C THR A 171 -10.76 -14.87 9.25
N PHE A 172 -11.24 -15.44 8.14
CA PHE A 172 -11.90 -14.65 7.11
C PHE A 172 -13.29 -14.33 7.62
N THR A 173 -13.42 -13.27 8.43
CA THR A 173 -14.75 -12.79 8.80
C THR A 173 -15.35 -12.09 7.60
N ALA A 174 -16.09 -12.85 6.78
CA ALA A 174 -16.95 -12.27 5.78
C ALA A 174 -18.23 -11.77 6.46
N TYR A 175 -18.44 -10.45 6.55
CA TYR A 175 -19.73 -9.91 6.90
C TYR A 175 -20.59 -9.85 5.63
N SER A 176 -21.58 -10.74 5.52
CA SER A 176 -22.52 -10.77 4.38
C SER A 176 -23.86 -10.14 4.76
N GLY A 177 -24.31 -9.22 3.90
CA GLY A 177 -25.50 -8.38 4.03
C GLY A 177 -26.81 -9.11 3.69
N GLN A 178 -27.22 -10.03 4.55
CA GLN A 178 -28.61 -10.52 4.53
C GLN A 178 -29.62 -9.42 4.94
N PHE A 179 -29.15 -8.24 5.34
CA PHE A 179 -29.97 -7.14 5.86
C PHE A 179 -29.73 -5.84 5.08
N VAL A 180 -30.82 -5.13 4.79
CA VAL A 180 -30.79 -3.77 4.24
C VAL A 180 -30.25 -2.82 5.32
N CYS A 181 -29.18 -2.09 4.99
CA CYS A 181 -28.54 -1.07 5.82
C CYS A 181 -29.42 0.18 5.99
N SER A 182 -30.54 0.11 6.73
CA SER A 182 -31.35 1.30 7.00
C SER A 182 -30.88 1.99 8.29
N GLY A 183 -30.23 3.16 8.15
CA GLY A 183 -29.89 4.09 9.23
C GLY A 183 -28.69 3.71 10.13
N THR A 184 -28.39 2.42 10.31
CA THR A 184 -27.27 1.93 11.12
C THR A 184 -26.49 0.82 10.42
N VAL A 185 -25.19 0.71 10.69
CA VAL A 185 -24.29 -0.30 10.07
C VAL A 185 -24.41 -1.67 10.76
N LYS A 186 -24.94 -1.71 11.99
CA LYS A 186 -25.07 -2.94 12.81
C LYS A 186 -25.74 -4.12 12.08
N PRO A 187 -26.81 -3.93 11.28
CA PRO A 187 -27.45 -5.02 10.53
C PRO A 187 -26.60 -5.53 9.34
N CYS A 188 -25.77 -4.68 8.75
CA CYS A 188 -24.91 -4.99 7.59
C CYS A 188 -23.70 -5.86 7.99
N ILE A 189 -23.43 -5.93 9.29
CA ILE A 189 -22.30 -6.64 9.88
C ILE A 189 -22.84 -7.97 10.41
N GLY A 190 -22.93 -8.94 9.49
CA GLY A 190 -23.53 -10.27 9.70
C GLY A 190 -22.77 -11.20 10.66
N LYS A 191 -23.29 -12.43 10.88
CA LYS A 191 -22.61 -13.45 11.69
C LYS A 191 -21.30 -13.88 11.02
N SER A 192 -20.18 -13.79 11.74
CA SER A 192 -18.86 -14.20 11.26
C SER A 192 -18.85 -15.68 10.84
N LYS A 193 -18.52 -15.97 9.58
CA LYS A 193 -18.03 -17.30 9.16
C LYS A 193 -16.51 -17.28 9.15
N GLN A 194 -15.85 -18.41 9.38
CA GLN A 194 -14.40 -18.50 9.57
C GLN A 194 -13.84 -19.63 8.70
N ILE A 195 -12.58 -19.50 8.26
CA ILE A 195 -11.86 -20.59 7.59
C ILE A 195 -11.01 -21.29 8.65
N LEU A 196 -11.51 -22.39 9.19
CA LEU A 196 -10.78 -23.13 10.22
C LEU A 196 -9.52 -23.76 9.64
N LEU A 197 -8.45 -23.67 10.43
CA LEU A 197 -7.20 -24.33 10.12
C LEU A 197 -7.19 -25.79 10.55
N THR A 198 -6.35 -26.59 9.92
CA THR A 198 -5.87 -27.84 10.47
C THR A 198 -4.94 -27.54 11.65
N SER A 199 -5.13 -28.27 12.76
CA SER A 199 -4.47 -28.06 14.06
C SER A 199 -2.95 -28.22 14.06
N GLU A 200 -2.35 -28.67 12.94
CA GLU A 200 -0.90 -28.94 12.83
C GLU A 200 -0.08 -27.72 12.36
N SER A 201 -0.71 -26.56 12.18
CA SER A 201 -0.09 -25.43 11.51
C SER A 201 0.13 -24.23 12.43
N GLU A 202 1.32 -24.16 13.05
CA GLU A 202 1.88 -22.93 13.62
C GLU A 202 2.18 -21.91 12.50
N LEU A 203 1.13 -21.38 11.87
CA LEU A 203 1.25 -20.43 10.78
C LEU A 203 0.94 -19.02 11.27
N LYS A 204 1.95 -18.14 11.13
CA LYS A 204 1.77 -16.70 11.26
C LYS A 204 1.55 -16.12 9.88
N ILE A 205 0.39 -15.50 9.68
CA ILE A 205 -0.01 -14.94 8.39
C ILE A 205 -0.13 -13.45 8.52
N TYR A 206 0.39 -12.78 7.52
CA TYR A 206 0.37 -11.33 7.44
C TYR A 206 -0.42 -10.97 6.19
N TYR A 207 -1.61 -10.43 6.40
CA TYR A 207 -2.42 -9.86 5.32
C TYR A 207 -1.86 -8.49 4.92
N ILE A 208 -1.71 -8.28 3.62
CA ILE A 208 -1.05 -7.10 3.05
C ILE A 208 -2.05 -6.21 2.32
N LEU A 209 -2.97 -6.81 1.55
CA LEU A 209 -3.90 -6.09 0.70
C LEU A 209 -5.18 -6.91 0.48
N ALA A 210 -6.31 -6.22 0.41
CA ALA A 210 -7.57 -6.77 -0.06
C ALA A 210 -8.18 -5.85 -1.13
N VAL A 211 -8.75 -6.42 -2.18
CA VAL A 211 -9.23 -5.64 -3.34
C VAL A 211 -10.34 -6.37 -4.10
N ILE A 212 -11.24 -5.60 -4.71
CA ILE A 212 -12.24 -6.10 -5.66
C ILE A 212 -11.75 -5.78 -7.08
N VAL A 213 -11.64 -6.82 -7.91
CA VAL A 213 -11.34 -6.71 -9.35
C VAL A 213 -12.32 -7.60 -10.10
N GLY A 214 -13.02 -7.01 -11.08
CA GLY A 214 -14.14 -7.66 -11.75
C GLY A 214 -15.13 -8.27 -10.76
N LYS A 215 -15.39 -9.56 -10.95
CA LYS A 215 -16.32 -10.38 -10.15
C LYS A 215 -15.66 -11.12 -8.98
N PHE A 216 -14.48 -10.70 -8.55
CA PHE A 216 -13.70 -11.43 -7.54
C PHE A 216 -13.17 -10.51 -6.45
N ARG A 217 -13.06 -11.08 -5.24
CA ARG A 217 -12.47 -10.45 -4.05
C ARG A 217 -11.15 -11.15 -3.81
N TYR A 218 -10.07 -10.39 -3.75
CA TYR A 218 -8.72 -10.93 -3.58
C TYR A 218 -8.12 -10.50 -2.27
N PHE A 219 -7.39 -11.40 -1.63
CA PHE A 219 -6.67 -11.18 -0.38
C PHE A 219 -5.24 -11.66 -0.54
N PHE A 220 -4.29 -10.73 -0.45
CA PHE A 220 -2.87 -11.02 -0.55
C PHE A 220 -2.29 -11.17 0.85
N ASN A 221 -1.61 -12.28 1.08
CA ASN A 221 -1.01 -12.60 2.35
C ASN A 221 0.37 -13.22 2.16
N HIS A 222 1.17 -13.23 3.21
CA HIS A 222 2.37 -14.07 3.26
C HIS A 222 2.48 -14.79 4.60
N ASN A 223 3.23 -15.89 4.60
CA ASN A 223 3.62 -16.60 5.79
C ASN A 223 5.09 -17.07 5.68
N MET A 224 5.69 -17.43 6.83
CA MET A 224 7.11 -17.78 6.90
C MET A 224 7.46 -19.12 6.24
N LYS A 225 6.50 -20.03 6.06
CA LYS A 225 6.72 -21.39 5.56
C LYS A 225 6.51 -21.52 4.06
N ASP A 226 5.46 -20.89 3.52
CA ASP A 226 5.02 -21.07 2.13
C ASP A 226 5.21 -19.82 1.26
N GLY A 227 5.66 -18.71 1.84
CA GLY A 227 5.87 -17.45 1.13
C GLY A 227 4.57 -16.68 0.92
N THR A 228 4.41 -16.08 -0.25
CA THR A 228 3.27 -15.21 -0.60
C THR A 228 2.19 -16.00 -1.31
N ASN A 229 0.95 -15.72 -0.94
CA ASN A 229 -0.23 -16.25 -1.58
C ASN A 229 -1.25 -15.15 -1.92
N VAL A 230 -2.04 -15.40 -2.95
CA VAL A 230 -3.28 -14.67 -3.23
C VAL A 230 -4.45 -15.61 -3.05
N ALA A 231 -5.37 -15.24 -2.17
CA ALA A 231 -6.66 -15.87 -2.03
C ALA A 231 -7.71 -15.12 -2.87
N ARG A 232 -8.70 -15.85 -3.38
CA ARG A 232 -9.80 -15.34 -4.21
C ARG A 232 -11.14 -15.87 -3.73
N LEU A 233 -12.16 -15.02 -3.77
CA LEU A 233 -13.57 -15.34 -3.55
C LEU A 233 -14.42 -14.78 -4.69
N CYS A 234 -15.48 -15.47 -5.08
CA CYS A 234 -16.44 -14.99 -6.08
C CYS A 234 -17.34 -13.87 -5.54
N ASP A 235 -17.87 -13.04 -6.45
CA ASP A 235 -18.69 -11.89 -6.09
C ASP A 235 -20.10 -12.25 -5.62
N LYS A 236 -20.81 -13.00 -6.48
CA LYS A 236 -22.23 -13.31 -6.45
C LYS A 236 -22.44 -14.81 -6.63
N TYR A 237 -23.14 -15.39 -5.68
CA TYR A 237 -23.54 -16.79 -5.67
C TYR A 237 -25.04 -16.79 -5.34
N GLN A 238 -25.84 -16.37 -6.33
CA GLN A 238 -27.28 -16.00 -6.22
C GLN A 238 -27.56 -14.80 -5.29
N ILE A 239 -28.84 -14.43 -5.16
CA ILE A 239 -29.36 -13.38 -4.26
C ILE A 239 -28.87 -13.70 -2.84
N GLY A 240 -27.79 -13.05 -2.38
CA GLY A 240 -27.17 -13.28 -1.07
C GLY A 240 -25.66 -13.53 -1.02
N GLY A 241 -24.95 -13.61 -2.16
CA GLY A 241 -23.47 -13.73 -2.20
C GLY A 241 -22.94 -15.13 -1.83
N ASP A 242 -21.63 -15.28 -1.54
CA ASP A 242 -21.00 -16.52 -0.99
C ASP A 242 -20.79 -16.42 0.53
N PRO A 243 -21.86 -16.46 1.36
CA PRO A 243 -21.76 -16.25 2.80
C PRO A 243 -21.01 -17.38 3.51
N GLU A 244 -20.85 -18.55 2.89
CA GLU A 244 -20.17 -19.71 3.48
C GLU A 244 -18.70 -19.83 3.07
N ILE A 245 -18.19 -18.88 2.27
CA ILE A 245 -16.79 -18.81 1.83
C ILE A 245 -16.41 -20.11 1.11
N LYS A 246 -17.33 -20.65 0.30
CA LYS A 246 -17.19 -21.94 -0.40
C LYS A 246 -16.24 -21.83 -1.59
N THR A 247 -16.25 -20.69 -2.27
CA THR A 247 -15.45 -20.40 -3.47
C THR A 247 -14.01 -20.04 -3.16
N TYR A 248 -13.60 -20.13 -1.88
CA TYR A 248 -12.24 -19.81 -1.46
C TYR A 248 -11.24 -20.63 -2.25
N MET A 249 -10.29 -19.93 -2.86
CA MET A 249 -9.15 -20.56 -3.49
C MET A 249 -7.92 -19.71 -3.23
N GLU A 250 -6.78 -20.36 -3.01
CA GLU A 250 -5.50 -19.70 -2.77
C GLU A 250 -4.43 -20.26 -3.70
N ILE A 251 -3.62 -19.41 -4.32
CA ILE A 251 -2.47 -19.81 -5.14
C ILE A 251 -1.21 -19.04 -4.71
N PRO A 252 -0.02 -19.66 -4.82
CA PRO A 252 1.22 -19.00 -4.47
C PRO A 252 1.69 -18.02 -5.55
N LEU A 253 2.25 -16.89 -5.11
CA LEU A 253 2.90 -15.88 -5.94
C LEU A 253 4.39 -15.80 -5.60
N ARG A 254 5.22 -15.49 -6.59
CA ARG A 254 6.65 -15.28 -6.40
C ARG A 254 7.19 -14.22 -7.35
N CYS A 255 8.10 -13.40 -6.85
CA CYS A 255 8.83 -12.42 -7.63
C CYS A 255 10.26 -12.94 -7.85
N VAL A 256 10.76 -12.91 -9.09
CA VAL A 256 12.06 -13.46 -9.46
C VAL A 256 12.94 -12.36 -10.01
N GLY A 257 14.09 -12.12 -9.39
CA GLY A 257 15.06 -11.15 -9.89
C GLY A 257 15.66 -11.58 -11.22
N LYS A 258 16.18 -10.63 -12.00
CA LYS A 258 16.91 -10.91 -13.25
C LYS A 258 18.19 -11.74 -13.03
N ASP A 259 18.66 -11.78 -11.79
CA ASP A 259 19.74 -12.62 -11.29
C ASP A 259 19.29 -14.04 -10.88
N GLY A 260 18.01 -14.37 -11.05
CA GLY A 260 17.41 -15.64 -10.64
C GLY A 260 17.11 -15.76 -9.14
N ILE A 261 17.31 -14.69 -8.35
CA ILE A 261 17.00 -14.72 -6.91
C ILE A 261 15.48 -14.69 -6.71
N ASN A 262 14.98 -15.62 -5.89
CA ASN A 262 13.58 -15.65 -5.50
C ASN A 262 13.30 -14.68 -4.34
N TYR A 263 12.29 -13.83 -4.53
CA TYR A 263 11.72 -12.94 -3.53
C TYR A 263 10.32 -13.44 -3.20
N GLU A 264 10.16 -14.05 -2.03
CA GLU A 264 9.00 -14.87 -1.70
C GLU A 264 8.02 -14.20 -0.73
N GLN A 265 8.36 -13.04 -0.16
CA GLN A 265 7.54 -12.37 0.85
C GLN A 265 7.05 -11.00 0.40
N LEU A 266 5.78 -10.90 0.03
CA LEU A 266 5.11 -9.64 -0.26
C LEU A 266 4.96 -8.83 1.04
N VAL A 267 5.55 -7.64 1.07
CA VAL A 267 5.55 -6.76 2.26
C VAL A 267 4.73 -5.48 2.08
N ALA A 268 4.53 -5.06 0.84
CA ALA A 268 3.71 -3.91 0.49
C ALA A 268 3.15 -4.11 -0.92
N ALA A 269 1.91 -3.67 -1.16
CA ALA A 269 1.28 -3.80 -2.46
C ALA A 269 0.27 -2.69 -2.73
N LYS A 270 0.04 -2.40 -4.00
CA LYS A 270 -1.02 -1.51 -4.47
C LYS A 270 -1.60 -2.03 -5.79
N VAL A 271 -2.92 -1.97 -5.92
CA VAL A 271 -3.58 -2.19 -7.21
C VAL A 271 -3.70 -0.87 -7.95
N VAL A 272 -3.33 -0.88 -9.22
CA VAL A 272 -3.50 0.21 -10.17
C VAL A 272 -4.39 -0.24 -11.32
N ARG A 273 -5.06 0.72 -11.96
CA ARG A 273 -5.77 0.51 -13.21
C ARG A 273 -5.14 1.43 -14.25
N PRO A 274 -4.15 0.93 -15.02
CA PRO A 274 -3.54 1.70 -16.09
C PRO A 274 -4.58 2.17 -17.11
N ASP A 275 -4.42 3.39 -17.63
CA ASP A 275 -5.31 3.99 -18.62
C ASP A 275 -4.53 4.51 -19.84
N GLY A 276 -5.24 4.77 -20.95
CA GLY A 276 -4.64 5.28 -22.19
C GLY A 276 -3.46 4.43 -22.69
N GLU A 277 -2.36 5.08 -23.08
CA GLU A 277 -1.13 4.41 -23.54
C GLU A 277 -0.50 3.50 -22.48
N LEU A 278 -0.73 3.77 -21.20
CA LEU A 278 -0.18 2.97 -20.11
C LEU A 278 -0.90 1.62 -20.04
N ALA A 279 -2.19 1.56 -20.36
CA ALA A 279 -2.96 0.32 -20.43
C ALA A 279 -2.31 -0.68 -21.41
N GLU A 280 -1.97 -0.24 -22.61
CA GLU A 280 -1.33 -1.07 -23.64
C GLU A 280 0.05 -1.59 -23.17
N LYS A 281 0.85 -0.74 -22.52
CA LYS A 281 2.16 -1.10 -21.95
C LYS A 281 2.08 -2.12 -20.81
N PHE A 282 0.90 -2.29 -20.21
CA PHE A 282 0.63 -3.29 -19.19
C PHE A 282 -0.13 -4.52 -19.72
N GLY A 283 -0.46 -4.54 -21.02
CA GLY A 283 -1.17 -5.64 -21.66
C GLY A 283 -2.67 -5.68 -21.36
N SER A 284 -3.27 -4.53 -21.02
CA SER A 284 -4.72 -4.39 -20.82
C SER A 284 -5.48 -4.60 -22.13
N THR A 285 -6.65 -5.24 -22.04
CA THR A 285 -7.53 -5.55 -23.19
C THR A 285 -8.85 -4.76 -23.22
N GLY A 286 -9.04 -3.81 -22.31
CA GLY A 286 -10.28 -3.06 -22.09
C GLY A 286 -11.31 -3.78 -21.20
N ASP A 287 -10.90 -4.82 -20.47
CA ASP A 287 -11.77 -5.67 -19.66
C ASP A 287 -11.81 -5.26 -18.17
N ASP A 288 -12.85 -5.64 -17.44
CA ASP A 288 -13.00 -5.38 -16.00
C ASP A 288 -11.85 -5.96 -15.13
N ASP A 289 -11.09 -6.92 -15.68
CA ASP A 289 -9.96 -7.61 -15.06
C ASP A 289 -8.58 -6.96 -15.35
N ASP A 290 -8.54 -5.80 -16.02
CA ASP A 290 -7.30 -5.10 -16.41
C ASP A 290 -6.56 -4.38 -15.27
N ALA A 291 -6.92 -4.70 -14.04
CA ALA A 291 -6.16 -4.25 -12.89
C ALA A 291 -4.78 -4.92 -12.86
N VAL A 292 -3.80 -4.19 -12.31
CA VAL A 292 -2.44 -4.69 -12.10
C VAL A 292 -2.08 -4.52 -10.64
N LEU A 293 -1.60 -5.60 -10.03
CA LEU A 293 -0.96 -5.56 -8.73
C LEU A 293 0.50 -5.14 -8.92
N ILE A 294 0.90 -4.06 -8.26
CA ILE A 294 2.31 -3.71 -8.08
C ILE A 294 2.66 -4.11 -6.65
N GLY A 295 3.61 -5.05 -6.51
CA GLY A 295 3.99 -5.62 -5.23
C GLY A 295 5.48 -5.53 -4.97
N VAL A 296 5.84 -5.25 -3.72
CA VAL A 296 7.23 -5.30 -3.25
C VAL A 296 7.44 -6.58 -2.46
N PHE A 297 8.39 -7.38 -2.91
CA PHE A 297 8.73 -8.66 -2.32
C PHE A 297 10.11 -8.60 -1.68
N GLN A 298 10.26 -9.18 -0.51
CA GLN A 298 11.54 -9.40 0.15
C GLN A 298 12.03 -10.82 -0.06
N LYS A 299 13.35 -10.98 -0.07
CA LYS A 299 14.00 -12.30 -0.13
C LYS A 299 13.65 -13.15 1.09
N SER A 300 13.63 -12.54 2.28
CA SER A 300 13.22 -13.15 3.54
C SER A 300 12.94 -12.06 4.57
N SER A 301 12.36 -12.41 5.72
CA SER A 301 11.97 -11.42 6.74
C SER A 301 13.14 -10.73 7.43
N ILE A 302 14.35 -11.24 7.24
CA ILE A 302 15.60 -10.72 7.82
C ILE A 302 16.40 -9.95 6.74
N SER A 303 16.06 -10.10 5.46
CA SER A 303 16.77 -9.46 4.36
C SER A 303 16.21 -8.08 4.05
N SER A 304 17.09 -7.11 3.80
CA SER A 304 16.73 -5.81 3.22
C SER A 304 16.61 -5.86 1.69
N GLN A 305 17.00 -6.97 1.05
CA GLN A 305 16.91 -7.11 -0.40
C GLN A 305 15.44 -7.24 -0.81
N SER A 306 15.00 -6.30 -1.63
CA SER A 306 13.63 -6.20 -2.11
C SER A 306 13.57 -6.19 -3.64
N ALA A 307 12.47 -6.66 -4.19
CA ALA A 307 12.19 -6.64 -5.61
C ALA A 307 10.77 -6.11 -5.86
N LEU A 308 10.64 -5.24 -6.85
CA LEU A 308 9.36 -4.70 -7.29
C LEU A 308 8.88 -5.53 -8.50
N CYS A 309 7.72 -6.18 -8.36
CA CYS A 309 7.12 -7.01 -9.40
C CYS A 309 5.71 -6.51 -9.75
N THR A 310 5.25 -6.87 -10.95
CA THR A 310 3.87 -6.63 -11.39
C THR A 310 3.15 -7.93 -11.71
N TYR A 311 1.86 -7.99 -11.43
CA TYR A 311 1.00 -9.14 -11.71
C TYR A 311 -0.32 -8.64 -12.28
N THR A 312 -0.68 -9.07 -13.48
CA THR A 312 -1.99 -8.72 -14.06
C THR A 312 -3.06 -9.62 -13.45
N PHE A 313 -4.24 -9.08 -13.16
CA PHE A 313 -5.32 -9.90 -12.61
C PHE A 313 -5.84 -10.93 -13.62
N LYS A 314 -5.72 -10.63 -14.91
CA LYS A 314 -5.88 -11.58 -16.01
C LYS A 314 -5.01 -12.83 -15.84
N GLN A 315 -3.69 -12.68 -15.71
CA GLN A 315 -2.77 -13.81 -15.51
C GLN A 315 -2.99 -14.49 -14.16
N ILE A 316 -3.28 -13.73 -13.08
CA ILE A 316 -3.66 -14.33 -11.79
C ILE A 316 -4.87 -15.28 -11.98
N ASN A 317 -5.89 -14.86 -12.73
CA ASN A 317 -7.06 -15.67 -13.01
C ASN A 317 -6.76 -16.89 -13.88
N GLU A 318 -5.85 -16.79 -14.84
CA GLU A 318 -5.35 -17.93 -15.63
C GLU A 318 -4.67 -18.97 -14.72
N PHE A 319 -3.80 -18.56 -13.80
CA PHE A 319 -3.16 -19.48 -12.85
C PHE A 319 -4.12 -20.09 -11.84
N PHE A 320 -5.17 -19.36 -11.42
CA PHE A 320 -6.27 -19.96 -10.66
C PHE A 320 -6.95 -21.04 -11.48
N TRP A 321 -7.24 -20.78 -12.76
CA TRP A 321 -7.88 -21.74 -13.65
C TRP A 321 -7.03 -23.00 -13.88
N GLU A 322 -5.72 -22.84 -14.11
CA GLU A 322 -4.79 -23.98 -14.25
C GLU A 322 -4.81 -24.89 -13.02
N ASN A 323 -4.81 -24.30 -11.81
CA ASN A 323 -4.90 -25.06 -10.57
C ASN A 323 -6.26 -25.78 -10.43
N ILE A 324 -7.37 -25.17 -10.88
CA ILE A 324 -8.69 -25.81 -10.93
C ILE A 324 -8.67 -27.01 -11.88
N VAL A 325 -8.12 -26.86 -13.08
CA VAL A 325 -8.02 -27.93 -14.07
C VAL A 325 -7.12 -29.07 -13.57
N LYS A 326 -6.01 -28.75 -12.88
CA LYS A 326 -5.14 -29.76 -12.26
C LYS A 326 -5.88 -30.57 -11.20
N CYS A 327 -6.64 -29.91 -10.32
CA CYS A 327 -7.48 -30.55 -9.31
C CYS A 327 -8.47 -31.54 -9.93
N PHE A 328 -9.16 -31.10 -10.98
CA PHE A 328 -10.10 -31.92 -11.73
C PHE A 328 -9.44 -33.16 -12.35
N LYS A 329 -8.29 -32.99 -13.04
CA LYS A 329 -7.64 -34.11 -13.77
C LYS A 329 -6.99 -35.13 -12.85
N SER A 330 -6.40 -34.69 -11.74
CA SER A 330 -5.56 -35.55 -10.91
C SER A 330 -6.30 -36.18 -9.72
N ASN A 331 -7.48 -35.67 -9.36
CA ASN A 331 -8.19 -35.95 -8.11
C ASN A 331 -7.29 -35.86 -6.85
N THR A 332 -6.12 -35.22 -6.97
CA THR A 332 -5.02 -35.19 -6.01
C THR A 332 -4.33 -33.84 -6.15
N LEU A 333 -5.01 -32.77 -5.71
CA LEU A 333 -4.22 -31.69 -5.12
C LEU A 333 -3.76 -32.15 -3.75
N PRO A 334 -2.65 -31.63 -3.22
CA PRO A 334 -2.60 -31.46 -1.78
C PRO A 334 -3.80 -30.55 -1.46
N LEU A 335 -4.87 -31.17 -0.96
CA LEU A 335 -5.87 -30.49 -0.14
C LEU A 335 -5.10 -29.49 0.71
N SER A 336 -5.58 -28.24 0.79
CA SER A 336 -4.88 -27.22 1.55
C SER A 336 -4.36 -27.83 2.84
N LYS A 337 -3.03 -27.82 3.05
CA LYS A 337 -2.44 -28.37 4.28
C LYS A 337 -3.09 -27.74 5.51
N TYR A 338 -3.66 -26.55 5.32
CA TYR A 338 -4.14 -25.64 6.33
C TYR A 338 -5.66 -25.50 6.29
N VAL A 339 -6.32 -25.41 5.14
CA VAL A 339 -7.77 -25.20 5.08
C VAL A 339 -8.55 -26.53 5.17
N LYS A 340 -9.27 -26.70 6.28
CA LYS A 340 -10.13 -27.86 6.53
C LYS A 340 -11.29 -27.94 5.52
N GLY A 341 -11.56 -29.13 5.01
CA GLY A 341 -12.69 -29.39 4.10
C GLY A 341 -12.41 -29.12 2.62
N SER A 342 -11.14 -29.03 2.23
CA SER A 342 -10.73 -28.95 0.83
C SER A 342 -11.18 -30.22 0.08
N THR A 343 -11.80 -30.10 -1.09
CA THR A 343 -12.16 -31.24 -1.96
C THR A 343 -11.99 -30.90 -3.44
N CYS A 344 -11.53 -31.87 -4.24
CA CYS A 344 -11.57 -31.80 -5.70
C CYS A 344 -12.89 -32.38 -6.23
N SER A 345 -13.49 -31.71 -7.20
CA SER A 345 -14.72 -32.09 -7.89
C SER A 345 -14.38 -32.79 -9.19
N VAL A 346 -15.25 -33.73 -9.56
CA VAL A 346 -15.17 -34.54 -10.79
C VAL A 346 -15.93 -33.87 -11.94
N GLU A 347 -16.46 -32.66 -11.75
CA GLU A 347 -17.15 -31.85 -12.78
C GLU A 347 -16.45 -30.51 -12.97
N VAL A 348 -16.36 -30.04 -14.23
CA VAL A 348 -15.75 -28.74 -14.57
C VAL A 348 -16.66 -27.63 -14.07
N PRO A 349 -16.26 -26.84 -13.05
CA PRO A 349 -17.07 -25.72 -12.63
C PRO A 349 -17.00 -24.61 -13.68
N ALA A 350 -18.12 -23.93 -13.92
CA ALA A 350 -18.01 -22.49 -14.19
C ALA A 350 -17.31 -21.85 -12.98
N ALA A 351 -16.43 -20.85 -13.21
CA ALA A 351 -15.55 -20.27 -12.18
C ALA A 351 -16.23 -19.82 -10.87
N CYS A 352 -17.55 -19.62 -10.89
CA CYS A 352 -18.39 -19.29 -9.72
C CYS A 352 -19.70 -20.13 -9.68
N SER A 353 -19.63 -21.47 -9.81
CA SER A 353 -20.82 -22.35 -9.84
C SER A 353 -21.17 -23.02 -8.50
N LEU A 354 -22.47 -23.01 -8.15
CA LEU A 354 -23.08 -23.69 -7.00
C LEU A 354 -22.92 -25.22 -7.00
N ASN A 355 -22.93 -25.82 -8.19
CA ASN A 355 -22.89 -27.27 -8.34
C ASN A 355 -21.47 -27.83 -8.24
N SER A 356 -20.47 -26.94 -8.14
CA SER A 356 -19.09 -27.36 -7.99
C SER A 356 -18.85 -27.85 -6.57
N ARG A 357 -18.50 -29.13 -6.44
CA ARG A 357 -18.01 -29.72 -5.18
C ARG A 357 -16.57 -29.31 -4.85
N ASN A 358 -16.03 -28.33 -5.57
CA ASN A 358 -14.74 -27.71 -5.28
C ASN A 358 -14.97 -26.68 -4.18
N GLN A 359 -14.86 -27.12 -2.93
CA GLN A 359 -14.91 -26.22 -1.78
C GLN A 359 -13.50 -26.02 -1.28
N LYS A 360 -13.11 -24.74 -1.10
CA LYS A 360 -11.91 -24.32 -0.37
C LYS A 360 -10.62 -24.99 -0.88
N MET A 361 -10.04 -24.46 -1.96
CA MET A 361 -8.89 -25.06 -2.62
C MET A 361 -7.58 -24.31 -2.34
N THR A 362 -6.45 -25.04 -2.29
CA THR A 362 -5.11 -24.45 -2.36
C THR A 362 -4.39 -25.02 -3.57
N GLY A 363 -3.99 -24.13 -4.48
CA GLY A 363 -3.22 -24.45 -5.66
C GLY A 363 -1.74 -24.65 -5.35
N THR A 364 -1.10 -25.47 -6.18
CA THR A 364 0.35 -25.74 -6.13
C THR A 364 1.11 -25.13 -7.28
N ILE A 365 0.42 -24.81 -8.38
CA ILE A 365 1.01 -24.13 -9.52
C ILE A 365 1.15 -22.66 -9.12
N LYS A 366 2.39 -22.18 -9.16
CA LYS A 366 2.80 -20.87 -8.70
C LYS A 366 2.88 -19.90 -9.86
N TYR A 367 2.38 -18.69 -9.65
CA TYR A 367 2.59 -17.61 -10.62
C TYR A 367 3.87 -16.84 -10.28
N GLU A 368 4.85 -16.98 -11.16
CA GLU A 368 6.14 -16.29 -11.08
C GLU A 368 6.16 -15.09 -12.02
N SER A 369 6.61 -13.94 -11.52
CA SER A 369 6.79 -12.71 -12.29
C SER A 369 8.23 -12.23 -12.17
N GLU A 370 8.80 -11.75 -13.28
CA GLU A 370 10.14 -11.15 -13.30
C GLU A 370 10.12 -9.76 -12.65
N ALA A 371 11.13 -9.46 -11.83
CA ALA A 371 11.27 -8.18 -11.17
C ALA A 371 11.54 -7.04 -12.15
N LEU A 372 10.75 -5.96 -12.03
CA LEU A 372 11.01 -4.69 -12.70
C LEU A 372 12.36 -4.12 -12.25
N VAL A 373 12.55 -4.09 -10.92
CA VAL A 373 13.70 -3.50 -10.25
C VAL A 373 14.00 -4.31 -8.99
N THR A 374 15.26 -4.65 -8.78
CA THR A 374 15.77 -5.16 -7.51
C THR A 374 16.49 -4.04 -6.76
N CYS A 375 16.37 -4.03 -5.44
CA CYS A 375 16.98 -3.02 -4.58
C CYS A 375 17.57 -3.67 -3.34
N SER A 376 18.90 -3.56 -3.17
CA SER A 376 19.63 -4.10 -2.02
C SER A 376 19.75 -3.10 -0.87
N ASP A 377 19.65 -1.80 -1.17
CA ASP A 377 19.92 -0.67 -0.28
C ASP A 377 18.68 0.12 0.16
N CYS A 378 17.49 -0.22 -0.35
CA CYS A 378 16.21 0.41 0.01
C CYS A 378 15.80 0.18 1.46
N GLY A 379 16.47 -0.73 2.17
CA GLY A 379 16.11 -1.11 3.54
C GLY A 379 14.91 -2.07 3.59
N PRO A 380 14.54 -2.53 4.79
CA PRO A 380 13.40 -3.41 4.99
C PRO A 380 12.09 -2.64 4.75
N ILE A 381 11.56 -2.72 3.53
CA ILE A 381 10.29 -2.12 3.13
C ILE A 381 9.14 -2.54 4.06
N SER A 382 8.29 -1.56 4.42
CA SER A 382 7.11 -1.72 5.27
C SER A 382 5.84 -1.09 4.71
N SER A 383 5.95 -0.17 3.75
CA SER A 383 4.79 0.49 3.17
C SER A 383 5.02 0.91 1.73
N MET A 384 3.94 1.07 0.99
CA MET A 384 3.97 1.66 -0.34
C MET A 384 2.67 2.35 -0.70
N ASP A 385 2.76 3.26 -1.67
CA ASP A 385 1.62 3.71 -2.47
C ASP A 385 2.07 4.09 -3.87
N THR A 386 1.10 4.30 -4.76
CA THR A 386 1.36 4.72 -6.14
C THR A 386 0.48 5.90 -6.55
N THR A 387 0.98 6.69 -7.49
CA THR A 387 0.24 7.73 -8.22
C THR A 387 0.59 7.68 -9.70
N SER A 388 -0.18 8.36 -10.54
CA SER A 388 0.09 8.47 -11.97
C SER A 388 0.62 9.87 -12.29
N TYR A 389 1.66 9.94 -13.11
CA TYR A 389 2.18 11.21 -13.60
C TYR A 389 2.62 11.08 -15.06
N ARG A 390 1.95 11.85 -15.93
CA ARG A 390 2.23 11.97 -17.38
C ARG A 390 2.48 10.63 -18.08
N GLY A 391 1.56 9.68 -17.92
CA GLY A 391 1.65 8.37 -18.58
C GLY A 391 2.67 7.41 -17.95
N ASN A 392 3.07 7.63 -16.71
CA ASN A 392 3.90 6.72 -15.93
C ASN A 392 3.29 6.52 -14.53
N ILE A 393 3.61 5.39 -13.91
CA ILE A 393 3.26 5.14 -12.50
C ILE A 393 4.46 5.50 -11.64
N ILE A 394 4.22 6.32 -10.63
CA ILE A 394 5.19 6.65 -9.60
C ILE A 394 4.88 5.83 -8.36
N ALA A 395 5.88 5.15 -7.81
CA ALA A 395 5.75 4.37 -6.58
C ALA A 395 6.69 4.90 -5.51
N PHE A 396 6.14 5.12 -4.31
CA PHE A 396 6.91 5.49 -3.12
C PHE A 396 6.95 4.28 -2.19
N LEU A 397 8.16 3.83 -1.84
CA LEU A 397 8.39 2.71 -0.93
C LEU A 397 9.00 3.23 0.37
N GLY A 398 8.29 3.03 1.49
CA GLY A 398 8.76 3.38 2.82
C GLY A 398 9.34 2.17 3.55
N ALA A 399 10.48 2.34 4.21
CA ALA A 399 11.17 1.29 4.95
C ALA A 399 11.12 1.47 6.48
N LYS A 400 11.33 0.37 7.21
CA LYS A 400 11.36 0.37 8.69
C LYS A 400 12.55 1.13 9.28
N ASP A 401 13.57 1.42 8.49
CA ASP A 401 14.73 2.23 8.89
C ASP A 401 14.57 3.73 8.57
N GLY A 402 13.41 4.15 8.04
CA GLY A 402 13.11 5.56 7.77
C GLY A 402 13.44 6.02 6.34
N LYS A 403 13.96 5.13 5.49
CA LYS A 403 14.21 5.43 4.09
C LYS A 403 12.95 5.47 3.26
N LEU A 404 12.90 6.43 2.34
CA LEU A 404 11.93 6.52 1.26
C LEU A 404 12.65 6.32 -0.07
N SER A 405 12.21 5.34 -0.86
CA SER A 405 12.72 5.10 -2.20
C SER A 405 11.62 5.36 -3.23
N LYS A 406 11.94 6.15 -4.25
CA LYS A 406 10.99 6.55 -5.30
C LYS A 406 11.32 5.88 -6.63
N PHE A 407 10.28 5.37 -7.29
CA PHE A 407 10.38 4.61 -8.52
C PHE A 407 9.45 5.16 -9.58
N VAL A 408 9.87 5.06 -10.83
CA VAL A 408 9.04 5.27 -12.02
C VAL A 408 8.88 3.94 -12.73
N ILE A 409 7.65 3.60 -13.09
CA ILE A 409 7.29 2.37 -13.78
C ILE A 409 6.67 2.76 -15.13
N TYR A 410 7.31 2.29 -16.19
CA TYR A 410 6.98 2.62 -17.58
C TYR A 410 6.03 1.60 -18.20
N SER A 411 6.14 0.33 -17.80
CA SER A 411 5.37 -0.80 -18.32
C SER A 411 5.34 -1.95 -17.31
N ASN A 412 4.70 -3.08 -17.67
CA ASN A 412 4.73 -4.31 -16.89
C ASN A 412 6.13 -4.98 -16.80
N SER A 413 7.11 -4.51 -17.56
CA SER A 413 8.45 -5.10 -17.70
C SER A 413 9.59 -4.08 -17.54
N SER A 414 9.26 -2.79 -17.41
CA SER A 414 10.24 -1.71 -17.32
C SER A 414 9.91 -0.72 -16.22
N GLY A 415 10.89 -0.46 -15.37
CA GLY A 415 10.85 0.56 -14.34
C GLY A 415 12.26 0.83 -13.82
N ARG A 416 12.41 1.91 -13.05
CA ARG A 416 13.67 2.18 -12.35
C ARG A 416 13.43 2.99 -11.09
N ARG A 417 14.37 2.87 -10.16
CA ARG A 417 14.52 3.79 -9.03
C ARG A 417 15.14 5.09 -9.53
N TYR A 418 14.64 6.23 -9.07
CA TYR A 418 15.22 7.55 -9.40
C TYR A 418 15.68 8.33 -8.16
N GLU A 419 15.16 7.99 -6.98
CA GLU A 419 15.57 8.64 -5.74
C GLU A 419 15.56 7.64 -4.57
N THR A 420 16.46 7.85 -3.61
CA THR A 420 16.34 7.28 -2.26
C THR A 420 16.88 8.29 -1.27
N SER A 421 16.10 8.58 -0.23
CA SER A 421 16.43 9.53 0.81
C SER A 421 16.08 8.97 2.18
N ASN A 422 16.78 9.41 3.22
CA ASN A 422 16.49 9.02 4.60
C ASN A 422 15.49 10.03 5.20
N THR A 423 14.22 9.95 4.79
CA THR A 423 13.20 10.96 5.09
C THR A 423 12.82 11.03 6.57
N ILE A 424 12.83 9.91 7.29
CA ILE A 424 12.53 9.87 8.73
C ILE A 424 13.66 9.15 9.48
N PRO A 425 14.83 9.78 9.69
CA PRO A 425 15.97 9.12 10.33
C PRO A 425 15.61 8.52 11.69
N GLY A 426 15.89 7.23 11.88
CA GLY A 426 15.70 6.53 13.15
C GLY A 426 14.26 6.09 13.47
N SER A 427 13.30 6.29 12.56
CA SER A 427 11.90 5.89 12.77
C SER A 427 11.30 5.32 11.48
N GLY A 428 10.69 4.14 11.57
CA GLY A 428 10.17 3.43 10.41
C GLY A 428 8.94 4.07 9.77
N ILE A 429 8.83 3.99 8.44
CA ILE A 429 7.68 4.45 7.67
C ILE A 429 6.62 3.34 7.64
N LEU A 430 5.63 3.44 8.54
CA LEU A 430 4.52 2.50 8.71
C LEU A 430 3.50 2.57 7.58
N SER A 431 3.28 3.76 7.02
CA SER A 431 2.37 3.98 5.91
C SER A 431 2.88 5.10 5.02
N ALA A 432 2.76 4.93 3.71
CA ALA A 432 2.90 5.97 2.71
C ALA A 432 1.57 6.07 1.98
N LYS A 433 1.05 7.28 1.77
CA LYS A 433 -0.19 7.53 1.01
C LYS A 433 -0.06 8.81 0.20
N PHE A 434 -0.29 8.74 -1.11
CA PHE A 434 -0.40 9.96 -1.90
C PHE A 434 -1.66 10.74 -1.50
N ASP A 435 -1.58 12.07 -1.59
CA ASP A 435 -2.77 12.89 -1.46
C ASP A 435 -3.69 12.71 -2.68
N ARG A 436 -4.92 13.23 -2.57
CA ARG A 436 -5.97 13.06 -3.58
C ARG A 436 -5.52 13.43 -5.00
N ILE A 437 -4.70 14.47 -5.14
CA ILE A 437 -4.29 15.03 -6.42
C ILE A 437 -2.92 14.51 -6.88
N GLY A 438 -2.23 13.75 -6.03
CA GLY A 438 -0.91 13.18 -6.34
C GLY A 438 0.22 14.20 -6.34
N GLU A 439 0.05 15.37 -5.70
CA GLU A 439 1.08 16.42 -5.60
C GLU A 439 1.88 16.34 -4.30
N GLY A 440 1.35 15.63 -3.30
CA GLY A 440 2.06 15.32 -2.06
C GLY A 440 1.85 13.88 -1.61
N ALA A 441 2.64 13.45 -0.64
CA ALA A 441 2.48 12.17 0.03
C ALA A 441 2.55 12.34 1.55
N TYR A 442 1.67 11.63 2.26
CA TYR A 442 1.68 11.50 3.70
C TYR A 442 2.49 10.27 4.11
N LEU A 443 3.42 10.46 5.03
CA LEU A 443 4.24 9.42 5.63
C LEU A 443 3.90 9.31 7.11
N LEU A 444 3.50 8.12 7.54
CA LEU A 444 3.20 7.79 8.92
C LEU A 444 4.42 7.11 9.57
N SER A 445 4.86 7.62 10.71
CA SER A 445 5.77 6.93 11.63
C SER A 445 5.08 6.70 12.99
N PRO A 446 5.67 5.92 13.91
CA PRO A 446 5.11 5.71 15.25
C PRO A 446 4.78 6.99 16.04
N ASP A 447 5.47 8.10 15.76
CA ASP A 447 5.46 9.33 16.56
C ASP A 447 4.89 10.57 15.83
N LYS A 448 4.74 10.51 14.49
CA LYS A 448 4.36 11.67 13.68
C LYS A 448 3.77 11.27 12.33
N VAL A 449 3.13 12.26 11.70
CA VAL A 449 2.75 12.25 10.30
C VAL A 449 3.48 13.39 9.60
N LEU A 450 4.10 13.11 8.47
CA LEU A 450 4.73 14.10 7.59
C LEU A 450 3.98 14.18 6.27
N LYS A 451 3.81 15.38 5.73
CA LYS A 451 3.43 15.59 4.33
C LYS A 451 4.65 16.08 3.59
N ILE A 452 5.06 15.35 2.56
CA ILE A 452 6.16 15.70 1.67
C ILE A 452 5.61 16.03 0.27
N PRO A 453 6.24 16.94 -0.48
CA PRO A 453 5.94 17.11 -1.89
C PRO A 453 6.44 15.89 -2.67
N VAL A 454 5.82 15.61 -3.82
CA VAL A 454 6.30 14.52 -4.69
C VAL A 454 7.63 14.84 -5.39
N GLU A 455 7.87 16.13 -5.64
CA GLU A 455 9.01 16.68 -6.37
C GLU A 455 9.71 17.81 -5.61
N GLU A 456 11.01 17.97 -5.87
CA GLU A 456 11.82 19.09 -5.39
C GLU A 456 12.71 19.65 -6.52
N CYS A 457 12.13 19.86 -7.70
CA CYS A 457 12.84 20.28 -8.91
C CYS A 457 13.60 21.59 -8.72
N GLY A 458 13.02 22.53 -7.95
CA GLY A 458 13.60 23.85 -7.70
C GLY A 458 14.98 23.84 -7.02
N ASN A 459 15.41 22.73 -6.43
CA ASN A 459 16.75 22.59 -5.83
C ASN A 459 17.86 22.46 -6.88
N ARG A 460 17.53 22.34 -8.18
CA ARG A 460 18.48 22.14 -9.28
C ARG A 460 18.68 23.45 -10.05
N THR A 461 19.90 23.96 -10.08
CA THR A 461 20.23 25.30 -10.62
C THR A 461 20.79 25.28 -12.05
N SER A 462 21.00 24.11 -12.64
CA SER A 462 21.46 23.97 -14.04
C SER A 462 20.67 22.90 -14.79
N CYS A 463 20.58 23.03 -16.12
CA CYS A 463 19.90 22.06 -16.98
C CYS A 463 20.40 20.64 -16.74
N GLU A 464 21.72 20.44 -16.76
CA GLU A 464 22.31 19.12 -16.53
C GLU A 464 21.93 18.56 -15.14
N SER A 465 22.03 19.37 -14.08
CA SER A 465 21.69 18.91 -12.72
C SER A 465 20.20 18.58 -12.57
N CYS A 466 19.34 19.26 -13.32
CA CYS A 466 17.90 19.05 -13.34
C CYS A 466 17.52 17.71 -13.96
N VAL A 467 18.10 17.40 -15.13
CA VAL A 467 17.67 16.24 -15.94
C VAL A 467 18.50 14.98 -15.68
N LYS A 468 19.72 15.10 -15.15
CA LYS A 468 20.64 13.96 -14.93
C LYS A 468 20.08 12.89 -13.99
N GLY A 469 19.32 13.28 -12.95
CA GLY A 469 18.66 12.32 -12.05
C GLY A 469 17.48 11.60 -12.71
N GLY A 470 16.96 12.15 -13.82
CA GLY A 470 15.76 11.65 -14.48
C GLY A 470 14.57 11.59 -13.53
N ASP A 471 14.43 12.53 -12.60
CA ASP A 471 13.20 12.61 -11.82
C ASP A 471 12.03 12.82 -12.81
N PRO A 472 11.04 11.91 -12.87
CA PRO A 472 9.96 11.98 -13.84
C PRO A 472 9.15 13.27 -13.74
N TYR A 473 9.13 13.93 -12.58
CA TYR A 473 8.46 15.21 -12.38
C TYR A 473 9.24 16.38 -12.99
N CYS A 474 10.57 16.32 -12.98
CA CYS A 474 11.45 17.45 -13.25
C CYS A 474 11.91 17.55 -14.70
N GLY A 475 12.04 18.79 -15.15
CA GLY A 475 12.66 19.14 -16.42
C GLY A 475 13.05 20.61 -16.44
N TRP A 476 13.91 20.95 -17.40
CA TRP A 476 14.48 22.28 -17.52
C TRP A 476 13.60 23.17 -18.39
N CYS A 477 13.05 24.24 -17.81
CA CYS A 477 12.30 25.26 -18.54
C CYS A 477 13.30 26.27 -19.13
N THR A 478 13.68 26.04 -20.38
CA THR A 478 14.85 26.66 -21.03
C THR A 478 14.85 28.17 -20.99
N LEU A 479 13.73 28.82 -21.38
CA LEU A 479 13.65 30.29 -21.45
C LEU A 479 13.63 30.96 -20.07
N HIS A 480 13.26 30.23 -19.03
CA HIS A 480 13.22 30.73 -17.65
C HIS A 480 14.45 30.29 -16.84
N ALA A 481 15.36 29.53 -17.46
CA ALA A 481 16.57 28.99 -16.84
C ALA A 481 16.32 28.36 -15.45
N THR A 482 15.24 27.57 -15.32
CA THR A 482 14.83 26.98 -14.05
C THR A 482 14.37 25.53 -14.20
N CYS A 483 14.62 24.72 -13.17
CA CYS A 483 14.15 23.34 -13.08
C CYS A 483 12.77 23.31 -12.42
N THR A 484 11.77 22.80 -13.14
CA THR A 484 10.36 22.84 -12.71
C THR A 484 9.64 21.58 -13.15
N THR A 485 8.38 21.44 -12.72
CA THR A 485 7.46 20.50 -13.36
C THR A 485 6.97 21.03 -14.69
N TYR A 486 6.48 20.12 -15.54
CA TYR A 486 6.04 20.46 -16.89
C TYR A 486 4.97 21.56 -16.89
N ASP A 487 3.97 21.45 -16.00
CA ASP A 487 2.81 22.34 -15.98
C ASP A 487 3.16 23.75 -15.47
N LYS A 488 4.33 23.93 -14.85
CA LYS A 488 4.84 25.22 -14.37
C LYS A 488 5.67 25.98 -15.43
N CYS A 489 5.90 25.42 -16.62
CA CYS A 489 6.72 26.05 -17.67
C CYS A 489 5.86 26.67 -18.79
N PRO A 490 5.76 28.02 -18.92
CA PRO A 490 4.82 28.68 -19.86
C PRO A 490 4.99 28.35 -21.35
N TYR A 491 6.18 27.91 -21.78
CA TYR A 491 6.51 27.62 -23.18
C TYR A 491 6.89 26.14 -23.40
N TYR A 492 6.31 25.23 -22.62
CA TYR A 492 6.65 23.81 -22.65
C TYR A 492 6.47 23.15 -24.03
N GLY A 493 5.55 23.67 -24.86
CA GLY A 493 5.18 23.08 -26.15
C GLY A 493 6.08 23.50 -27.31
N SER A 494 6.94 24.49 -27.11
CA SER A 494 7.90 24.92 -28.12
C SER A 494 9.08 23.94 -28.21
N PRO A 495 9.69 23.74 -29.39
CA PRO A 495 10.92 22.96 -29.52
C PRO A 495 11.99 23.46 -28.54
N LEU A 496 12.56 22.55 -27.75
CA LEU A 496 13.53 22.85 -26.67
C LEU A 496 13.01 23.78 -25.56
N GLY A 497 11.70 24.08 -25.50
CA GLY A 497 11.12 24.92 -24.46
C GLY A 497 11.15 24.26 -23.07
N TYR A 498 10.94 22.94 -23.03
CA TYR A 498 11.06 22.10 -21.83
C TYR A 498 11.88 20.85 -22.13
N VAL A 499 13.03 20.73 -21.46
CA VAL A 499 14.04 19.70 -21.72
C VAL A 499 14.03 18.63 -20.62
N ARG A 500 14.13 17.36 -21.01
CA ARG A 500 14.15 16.22 -20.07
C ARG A 500 15.36 15.32 -20.22
N HIS A 501 16.19 15.55 -21.24
CA HIS A 501 17.40 14.77 -21.47
C HIS A 501 18.63 15.67 -21.53
N SER A 502 19.76 15.21 -20.97
CA SER A 502 20.98 16.02 -20.89
C SER A 502 21.52 16.44 -22.25
N ASN A 503 21.29 15.65 -23.30
CA ASN A 503 21.70 15.95 -24.68
C ASN A 503 20.88 17.08 -25.34
N GLU A 504 19.75 17.47 -24.74
CA GLU A 504 18.92 18.59 -25.19
C GLU A 504 19.28 19.89 -24.46
N CYS A 505 20.18 19.84 -23.46
CA CYS A 505 20.63 21.02 -22.74
C CYS A 505 21.42 21.95 -23.67
N ILE A 506 20.98 23.21 -23.76
CA ILE A 506 21.64 24.22 -24.59
C ILE A 506 23.00 24.60 -23.99
N SER A 507 24.01 24.66 -24.85
CA SER A 507 25.34 25.17 -24.53
C SER A 507 25.81 26.15 -25.60
N ILE A 508 26.63 27.13 -25.20
CA ILE A 508 27.26 28.07 -26.14
C ILE A 508 28.56 27.44 -26.61
N SER A 509 28.65 27.09 -27.90
CA SER A 509 29.80 26.40 -28.47
C SER A 509 30.95 27.34 -28.85
N SER A 510 30.63 28.57 -29.28
CA SER A 510 31.62 29.59 -29.61
C SER A 510 31.06 31.00 -29.41
N LEU A 511 31.95 31.93 -29.07
CA LEU A 511 31.69 33.36 -28.99
C LEU A 511 32.69 34.05 -29.93
N SER A 512 32.18 34.86 -30.86
CA SER A 512 33.02 35.58 -31.83
C SER A 512 32.64 37.07 -31.86
N PRO A 513 33.56 37.98 -31.45
CA PRO A 513 34.86 37.69 -30.85
C PRO A 513 34.70 37.14 -29.42
N SER A 514 35.64 36.31 -28.98
CA SER A 514 35.62 35.74 -27.61
C SER A 514 36.05 36.75 -26.54
N SER A 515 36.60 37.89 -26.94
CA SER A 515 36.99 38.99 -26.07
C SER A 515 36.93 40.32 -26.84
N LEU A 516 36.68 41.41 -26.13
CA LEU A 516 36.64 42.77 -26.69
C LEU A 516 37.57 43.71 -25.89
N PRO A 517 38.23 44.68 -26.55
CA PRO A 517 39.02 45.70 -25.86
C PRO A 517 38.17 46.59 -24.95
N LEU A 518 38.69 46.93 -23.76
CA LEU A 518 38.00 47.81 -22.80
C LEU A 518 37.72 49.21 -23.38
N SER A 519 38.51 49.65 -24.35
CA SER A 519 38.37 50.95 -25.04
C SER A 519 37.15 51.03 -25.96
N GLU A 520 36.55 49.90 -26.34
CA GLU A 520 35.42 49.82 -27.27
C GLU A 520 34.08 49.54 -26.57
N THR A 521 34.08 49.38 -25.25
CA THR A 521 32.86 49.08 -24.48
C THR A 521 32.24 50.36 -23.91
N THR A 522 31.22 50.89 -24.60
CA THR A 522 30.31 51.90 -24.00
C THR A 522 29.23 51.16 -23.22
N ILE A 523 29.21 51.30 -21.89
CA ILE A 523 28.11 50.78 -21.06
C ILE A 523 26.86 51.61 -21.42
N GLN A 524 25.93 51.04 -22.19
CA GLN A 524 24.59 51.61 -22.31
C GLN A 524 23.91 51.47 -20.95
N LYS A 525 23.58 52.62 -20.37
CA LYS A 525 22.89 52.75 -19.08
C LYS A 525 21.40 52.59 -19.24
#